data_AF-A0A1H9HIT8-F1
#
_entry.id   AF-A0A1H9HIT8-F1
#
_cell.length_a   1.000
_cell.length_b   1.000
_cell.length_c   1.000
_cell.angle_alpha   90.00
_cell.angle_beta   90.00
_cell.angle_gamma   90.00
#
_symmetry.space_group_name_H-M   'P 1'
#
loop_
_entity.id
_entity.type
_entity.pdbx_description
1 polymer ?
#
loop_
_entity_poly.entity_id
_entity_poly.type
_entity_poly.pdbx_seq_one_letter_code
_entity_poly.pdbx_strand_id
1 'polypeptide(L)'
;SNQRLDFLHKESTRIANLYEVVCIESLNMKAISNKGFGNGKATLDNGYGLFQTMLEYKLLDRGKYLVKVDKWYPSSQICSHCGNRKHLNLTDRTYCCECGLELDRDINAALNIKNEGLRILMSA
;
A
#
# COMPACT_ATOMS: atom_id res chain seq x y z
N SER A 1 12.86 -23.76 6.53
CA SER A 1 11.46 -23.69 6.08
C SER A 1 10.59 -22.62 6.77
N ASN A 2 11.15 -21.61 7.47
CA ASN A 2 10.33 -20.60 8.17
C ASN A 2 10.77 -19.13 7.98
N GLN A 3 11.66 -18.87 7.02
CA GLN A 3 12.30 -17.56 6.82
C GLN A 3 11.29 -16.46 6.41
N ARG A 4 10.29 -16.81 5.60
CA ARG A 4 9.26 -15.85 5.18
C ARG A 4 8.39 -15.42 6.35
N LEU A 5 7.90 -16.37 7.13
CA LEU A 5 7.05 -16.08 8.29
C LEU A 5 7.82 -15.24 9.32
N ASP A 6 9.08 -15.61 9.60
CA ASP A 6 9.98 -14.86 10.46
C ASP A 6 10.20 -13.42 9.96
N PHE A 7 10.45 -13.24 8.66
CA PHE A 7 10.57 -11.91 8.04
C PHE A 7 9.29 -11.08 8.24
N LEU A 8 8.11 -11.66 7.95
CA LEU A 8 6.84 -10.95 8.09
C LEU A 8 6.57 -10.55 9.55
N HIS A 9 6.88 -11.42 10.51
CA HIS A 9 6.76 -11.09 11.93
C HIS A 9 7.70 -9.97 12.33
N LYS A 10 8.98 -10.04 11.95
CA LYS A 10 9.97 -9.02 12.28
C LYS A 10 9.58 -7.67 11.70
N GLU A 11 9.18 -7.65 10.44
CA GLU A 11 8.86 -6.42 9.73
C GLU A 11 7.57 -5.77 10.24
N SER A 12 6.51 -6.55 10.46
CA SER A 12 5.25 -6.03 11.02
C SER A 12 5.43 -5.54 12.46
N THR A 13 6.27 -6.21 13.27
CA THR A 13 6.62 -5.72 14.62
C THR A 13 7.40 -4.41 14.53
N ARG A 14 8.40 -4.33 13.64
CA ARG A 14 9.21 -3.13 13.45
C ARG A 14 8.33 -1.93 13.08
N ILE A 15 7.42 -2.09 12.13
CA ILE A 15 6.48 -1.05 11.72
C ILE A 15 5.55 -0.65 12.87
N ALA A 16 4.95 -1.62 13.57
CA ALA A 16 4.04 -1.34 14.69
C ALA A 16 4.73 -0.62 15.86
N ASN A 17 6.03 -0.85 16.06
CA ASN A 17 6.81 -0.14 17.07
C ASN A 17 7.13 1.30 16.64
N LEU A 18 7.37 1.55 15.35
CA LEU A 18 7.88 2.85 14.87
C LEU A 18 6.80 3.88 14.53
N TYR A 19 5.63 3.45 14.06
CA TYR A 19 4.61 4.36 13.53
C TYR A 19 3.32 4.28 14.33
N GLU A 20 2.65 5.42 14.54
CA GLU A 20 1.33 5.50 15.19
C GLU A 20 0.18 5.20 14.23
N VAL A 21 0.38 5.56 12.95
CA VAL A 21 -0.60 5.37 11.87
C VAL A 21 0.12 4.75 10.69
N VAL A 22 -0.42 3.65 10.18
CA VAL A 22 0.08 2.95 8.99
C VAL A 22 -1.04 2.93 7.95
N CYS A 23 -0.77 3.43 6.76
CA CYS A 23 -1.73 3.46 5.65
C CYS A 23 -1.30 2.45 4.59
N ILE A 24 -2.23 1.59 4.16
CA ILE A 24 -1.98 0.57 3.13
C ILE A 24 -3.09 0.59 2.08
N GLU A 25 -2.81 0.06 0.90
CA GLU A 25 -3.85 -0.22 -0.09
C GLU A 25 -4.62 -1.50 0.26
N SER A 26 -5.94 -1.48 0.10
CA SER A 26 -6.83 -2.62 0.33
C SER A 26 -6.73 -3.64 -0.82
N LEU A 27 -5.68 -4.45 -0.84
CA LEU A 27 -5.59 -5.55 -1.80
C LEU A 27 -6.56 -6.68 -1.43
N ASN A 28 -7.66 -6.80 -2.17
CA ASN A 28 -8.52 -7.97 -2.10
C ASN A 28 -7.91 -9.11 -2.95
N MET A 29 -7.03 -9.90 -2.34
CA MET A 29 -6.32 -11.00 -3.01
C MET A 29 -7.25 -12.02 -3.67
N LYS A 30 -8.49 -12.22 -3.16
CA LYS A 30 -9.48 -13.12 -3.76
C LYS A 30 -9.94 -12.65 -5.15
N ALA A 31 -9.91 -11.35 -5.42
CA ALA A 31 -10.26 -10.80 -6.73
C ALA A 31 -9.12 -10.94 -7.75
N ILE A 32 -7.87 -11.03 -7.27
CA ILE A 32 -6.66 -11.16 -8.10
C ILE A 32 -6.43 -12.63 -8.48
N SER A 33 -6.75 -13.59 -7.60
CA SER A 33 -6.65 -15.03 -7.90
C SER A 33 -7.63 -15.53 -8.96
N ASN A 34 -8.77 -14.86 -9.13
CA ASN A 34 -9.88 -15.33 -9.99
C ASN A 34 -9.87 -14.74 -11.41
N LYS A 35 -8.98 -13.80 -11.73
CA LYS A 35 -8.80 -13.33 -13.10
C LYS A 35 -7.53 -13.94 -13.66
N GLY A 36 -7.68 -14.86 -14.61
CA GLY A 36 -6.61 -15.52 -15.37
C GLY A 36 -5.77 -14.56 -16.21
N PHE A 37 -5.07 -13.63 -15.56
CA PHE A 37 -3.90 -12.98 -16.12
C PHE A 37 -2.74 -13.96 -15.98
N GLY A 38 -2.08 -14.27 -17.10
CA GLY A 38 -1.05 -15.29 -17.29
C GLY A 38 0.25 -15.13 -16.49
N ASN A 39 0.17 -14.69 -15.23
CA ASN A 39 1.24 -14.67 -14.24
C ASN A 39 0.84 -15.51 -12.99
N GLY A 40 0.09 -16.59 -13.20
CA GLY A 40 -0.47 -17.47 -12.15
C GLY A 40 0.54 -18.13 -11.19
N LYS A 41 1.84 -17.84 -11.32
CA LYS A 41 2.90 -18.29 -10.41
C LYS A 41 3.45 -17.21 -9.48
N ALA A 42 3.33 -15.92 -9.84
CA ALA A 42 3.79 -14.79 -9.02
C ALA A 42 2.70 -14.27 -8.08
N THR A 43 1.45 -14.67 -8.32
CA THR A 43 0.23 -14.12 -7.69
C THR A 43 -0.33 -15.02 -6.57
N LEU A 44 0.47 -15.99 -6.11
CA LEU A 44 0.26 -16.68 -4.82
C LEU A 44 0.82 -15.80 -3.70
N ASP A 45 0.12 -14.69 -3.51
CA ASP A 45 0.39 -13.62 -2.55
C ASP A 45 0.06 -14.04 -1.10
N ASN A 46 0.54 -15.22 -0.69
CA ASN A 46 0.34 -15.74 0.67
C ASN A 46 1.08 -14.91 1.74
N GLY A 47 1.94 -13.98 1.33
CA GLY A 47 2.73 -13.13 2.24
C GLY A 47 2.04 -11.82 2.59
N TYR A 48 1.48 -11.09 1.61
CA TYR A 48 0.95 -9.75 1.87
C TYR A 48 -0.33 -9.78 2.70
N GLY A 49 -1.23 -10.73 2.43
CA GLY A 49 -2.42 -10.93 3.27
C GLY A 49 -2.09 -11.19 4.73
N LEU A 50 -1.16 -12.12 4.95
CA LEU A 50 -0.69 -12.45 6.28
C LEU A 50 0.00 -11.24 6.95
N PHE A 51 0.78 -10.48 6.18
CA PHE A 51 1.42 -9.26 6.66
C PHE A 51 0.41 -8.19 7.08
N GLN A 52 -0.68 -8.00 6.32
CA GLN A 52 -1.77 -7.10 6.69
C GLN A 52 -2.43 -7.55 7.99
N THR A 53 -2.76 -8.84 8.12
CA THR A 53 -3.30 -9.38 9.39
C THR A 53 -2.33 -9.11 10.54
N MET A 54 -1.03 -9.29 10.33
CA MET A 54 -0.02 -9.01 11.35
C MET A 54 0.09 -7.55 11.74
N LEU A 55 0.04 -6.63 10.77
CA LEU A 55 0.00 -5.20 11.05
C LEU A 55 -1.26 -4.84 11.83
N GLU A 56 -2.41 -5.36 11.43
CA GLU A 56 -3.70 -5.07 12.03
C GLU A 56 -3.73 -5.41 13.52
N TYR A 57 -3.41 -6.66 13.89
CA TYR A 57 -3.42 -7.02 15.31
C TYR A 57 -2.30 -6.33 16.10
N LYS A 58 -1.09 -6.16 15.54
CA LYS A 58 0.04 -5.57 16.28
C LYS A 58 -0.12 -4.07 16.52
N LEU A 59 -0.73 -3.35 15.58
CA LEU A 59 -1.05 -1.94 15.75
C LEU A 59 -2.18 -1.80 16.78
N LEU A 60 -3.23 -2.62 16.67
CA LEU A 60 -4.34 -2.62 17.62
C LEU A 60 -3.88 -2.90 19.06
N ASP A 61 -3.02 -3.90 19.27
CA ASP A 61 -2.44 -4.24 20.58
C ASP A 61 -1.67 -3.08 21.23
N ARG A 62 -1.23 -2.10 20.42
CA ARG A 62 -0.47 -0.91 20.85
C ARG A 62 -1.31 0.35 20.89
N GLY A 63 -2.61 0.29 20.63
CA GLY A 63 -3.49 1.46 20.52
C GLY A 63 -3.22 2.32 19.29
N LYS A 64 -2.69 1.71 18.22
CA LYS A 64 -2.27 2.37 16.97
C LYS A 64 -3.20 2.03 15.81
N TYR A 65 -3.10 2.78 14.71
CA TYR A 65 -4.06 2.72 13.62
C TYR A 65 -3.48 2.07 12.35
N LEU A 66 -4.23 1.13 11.79
CA LEU A 66 -4.06 0.66 10.41
C LEU A 66 -5.22 1.20 9.55
N VAL A 67 -4.90 2.03 8.56
CA VAL A 67 -5.89 2.59 7.64
C VAL A 67 -5.76 1.91 6.28
N LYS A 68 -6.87 1.37 5.77
CA LYS A 68 -6.94 0.69 4.48
C LYS A 68 -7.57 1.65 3.46
N VAL A 69 -6.78 2.07 2.48
CA VAL A 69 -7.21 2.91 1.34
C VAL A 69 -7.84 2.02 0.27
N ASP A 70 -8.94 2.45 -0.34
CA ASP A 70 -9.63 1.69 -1.38
C ASP A 70 -8.71 1.41 -2.59
N LYS A 71 -8.71 0.18 -3.10
CA LYS A 71 -7.89 -0.24 -4.26
C LYS A 71 -8.16 0.51 -5.56
N TRP A 72 -9.33 1.16 -5.68
CA TRP A 72 -9.69 1.98 -6.83
C TRP A 72 -9.24 3.43 -6.67
N TYR A 73 -8.70 3.80 -5.50
CA TYR A 73 -8.06 5.10 -5.31
C TYR A 73 -6.86 5.20 -6.27
N PRO A 74 -6.81 6.20 -7.16
CA PRO A 74 -5.81 6.25 -8.24
C PRO A 74 -4.46 6.79 -7.74
N SER A 75 -3.90 6.15 -6.71
CA SER A 75 -2.69 6.57 -5.99
C SER A 75 -1.48 6.76 -6.90
N SER A 76 -1.29 5.91 -7.91
CA SER A 76 -0.18 6.02 -8.85
C SER A 76 -0.39 7.09 -9.93
N GLN A 77 -1.62 7.56 -10.13
CA GLN A 77 -2.02 8.48 -11.20
C GLN A 77 -2.24 9.92 -10.72
N ILE A 78 -2.31 10.14 -9.40
CA ILE A 78 -2.43 11.48 -8.79
C ILE A 78 -1.03 12.02 -8.49
N CYS A 79 -0.79 13.31 -8.71
CA CYS A 79 0.43 13.96 -8.27
C CYS A 79 0.40 14.16 -6.76
N SER A 80 1.34 13.59 -6.03
CA SER A 80 1.42 13.74 -4.56
C SER A 80 1.75 15.17 -4.09
N HIS A 81 2.17 16.05 -4.99
CA HIS A 81 2.44 17.45 -4.68
C HIS A 81 1.25 18.38 -4.98
N CYS A 82 0.69 18.31 -6.19
CA CYS A 82 -0.35 19.26 -6.63
C CYS A 82 -1.75 18.66 -6.84
N GLY A 83 -1.91 17.33 -6.71
CA GLY A 83 -3.18 16.65 -6.89
C GLY A 83 -3.61 16.42 -8.35
N ASN A 84 -2.89 16.95 -9.34
CA ASN A 84 -3.25 16.73 -10.74
C ASN A 84 -3.21 15.24 -11.10
N ARG A 85 -4.21 14.77 -11.84
CA ARG A 85 -4.32 13.38 -12.25
C ARG A 85 -3.91 13.21 -13.71
N LYS A 86 -3.09 12.20 -13.99
CA LYS A 86 -2.78 11.80 -15.36
C LYS A 86 -2.83 10.29 -15.53
N HIS A 87 -3.02 9.85 -16.77
CA HIS A 87 -2.90 8.45 -17.11
C HIS A 87 -1.43 8.04 -17.13
N LEU A 88 -1.15 6.83 -16.63
CA LEU A 88 0.16 6.20 -16.67
C LEU A 88 0.00 4.74 -17.09
N ASN A 89 0.91 4.28 -17.95
CA ASN A 89 1.04 2.89 -18.30
C ASN A 89 1.82 2.13 -17.22
N LEU A 90 1.67 0.81 -17.18
CA LEU A 90 2.41 -0.04 -16.22
C LEU A 90 3.94 0.05 -16.40
N THR A 91 4.40 0.34 -17.61
CA THR A 91 5.81 0.55 -17.96
C THR A 91 6.37 1.88 -17.47
N ASP A 92 5.51 2.85 -17.15
CA ASP A 92 5.95 4.17 -16.70
C ASP A 92 6.37 4.08 -15.23
N ARG A 93 7.68 4.00 -14.98
CA ARG A 93 8.26 3.84 -13.64
C ARG A 93 8.50 5.17 -12.93
N THR A 94 8.53 6.27 -13.67
CA THR A 94 8.71 7.63 -13.13
C THR A 94 7.42 8.43 -13.28
N TYR A 95 7.00 9.11 -12.23
CA TYR A 95 5.91 10.07 -12.23
C TYR A 95 6.47 11.49 -12.46
N CYS A 96 6.27 12.05 -13.65
CA CYS A 96 6.58 13.46 -13.95
C CYS A 96 5.31 14.31 -14.01
N CYS A 97 5.22 15.39 -13.25
CA CYS A 97 4.08 16.31 -13.26
C CYS A 97 4.46 17.67 -13.84
N GLU A 98 3.50 18.34 -14.46
CA GLU A 98 3.65 19.73 -14.95
C GLU A 98 3.95 20.73 -13.83
N CYS A 99 3.65 20.41 -12.58
CA CYS A 99 4.03 21.23 -11.42
C CYS A 99 5.51 21.11 -11.03
N GLY A 100 6.31 20.37 -11.79
CA GLY A 100 7.75 20.16 -11.55
C GLY A 100 8.09 18.96 -10.64
N LEU A 101 7.10 18.18 -10.20
CA LEU A 101 7.36 16.97 -9.41
C LEU A 101 7.88 15.84 -10.31
N GLU A 102 9.02 15.24 -9.94
CA GLU A 102 9.58 14.05 -10.58
C GLU A 102 10.07 13.05 -9.52
N LEU A 103 9.52 11.83 -9.52
CA LEU A 103 9.92 10.75 -8.61
C LEU A 103 9.52 9.37 -9.15
N ASP A 104 10.00 8.30 -8.52
CA ASP A 104 9.50 6.95 -8.77
C ASP A 104 7.98 6.86 -8.52
N ARG A 105 7.27 6.17 -9.41
CA ARG A 105 5.81 6.04 -9.38
C ARG A 105 5.31 5.39 -8.10
N ASP A 106 6.02 4.40 -7.57
CA ASP A 106 5.60 3.68 -6.38
C ASP A 106 5.83 4.55 -5.12
N ILE A 107 6.86 5.40 -5.12
CA ILE A 107 7.03 6.45 -4.09
C ILE A 107 5.87 7.47 -4.16
N ASN A 108 5.49 7.92 -5.36
CA ASN A 108 4.36 8.84 -5.54
C ASN A 108 3.05 8.21 -5.05
N ALA A 109 2.82 6.94 -5.38
CA ALA A 109 1.68 6.19 -4.90
C ALA A 109 1.67 6.05 -3.37
N ALA A 110 2.81 5.75 -2.74
CA ALA A 110 2.92 5.65 -1.29
C ALA A 110 2.61 6.98 -0.58
N LEU A 111 3.06 8.11 -1.13
CA LEU A 111 2.71 9.44 -0.61
C LEU A 111 1.22 9.72 -0.71
N ASN A 112 0.59 9.36 -1.84
CA ASN A 112 -0.85 9.51 -2.00
C ASN A 112 -1.66 8.59 -1.08
N ILE A 113 -1.23 7.35 -0.86
CA ILE A 113 -1.86 6.41 0.09
C ILE A 113 -1.75 6.95 1.51
N LYS A 114 -0.59 7.49 1.90
CA LYS A 114 -0.41 8.16 3.19
C LYS A 114 -1.38 9.32 3.34
N ASN A 115 -1.45 10.22 2.37
CA ASN A 115 -2.30 11.42 2.44
C ASN A 115 -3.79 11.04 2.52
N GLU A 116 -4.22 10.09 1.69
CA GLU A 116 -5.60 9.62 1.69
C GLU A 116 -5.96 8.86 2.97
N GLY A 117 -5.05 8.01 3.47
CA GLY A 117 -5.26 7.31 4.73
C GLY A 117 -5.37 8.26 5.92
N LEU A 118 -4.55 9.32 5.96
CA LEU A 118 -4.68 10.36 6.99
C LEU A 118 -6.00 11.13 6.86
N ARG A 119 -6.44 11.46 5.65
CA ARG A 119 -7.75 12.10 5.41
C ARG A 119 -8.89 11.22 5.92
N ILE A 120 -8.86 9.92 5.64
CA ILE A 120 -9.86 8.95 6.11
C ILE A 120 -9.87 8.90 7.64
N LEU A 121 -8.69 8.78 8.27
CA LEU A 121 -8.57 8.72 9.73
C LEU A 121 -9.12 9.97 10.43
N MET A 122 -8.86 11.15 9.88
CA MET A 122 -9.34 12.42 10.44
C MET A 122 -10.84 12.66 10.22
N SER A 123 -11.47 11.87 9.34
CA SER A 123 -12.90 11.98 9.01
C SER A 123 -13.75 10.92 9.71
N ALA A 124 -13.14 10.03 10.50
CA ALA A 124 -13.79 8.95 11.24
C ALA A 124 -14.09 9.36 12.69
#